data_AF-A0A7C5GYP3-F1
#
_entry.id   AF-A0A7C5GYP3-F1
#
_cell.length_a   1.000
_cell.length_b   1.000
_cell.length_c   1.000
_cell.angle_alpha   90.00
_cell.angle_beta   90.00
_cell.angle_gamma   90.00
#
_symmetry.space_group_name_H-M   'P 1'
#
loop_
_entity.id
_entity.type
_entity.pdbx_description
1 polymer ?
#
loop_
_entity_poly.entity_id
_entity_poly.type
_entity_poly.pdbx_seq_one_letter_code
_entity_poly.pdbx_strand_id
1 'polypeptide(L)'
;MAKTLGLHIIADFYGVNPDLIDRVEDIRHLLENSVKAGDLTKISSHFYQFNPHGATGVILLAESHISIHTWPEHQTATVDVFTCGDPSKAYRAMDYIINTLSPTYVDKKVFDRGLIEKSGENSTKTDDVLWIMSKAGCC
;
A
#
# COMPACT_ATOMS: atom_id res chain seq x y z
N MET A 1 -15.20 -13.60 15.14
CA MET A 1 -13.95 -13.08 14.53
C MET A 1 -14.36 -12.07 13.47
N ALA A 2 -14.11 -10.79 13.71
CA ALA A 2 -14.32 -9.72 12.72
C ALA A 2 -13.45 -10.01 11.47
N LYS A 3 -13.95 -9.67 10.28
CA LYS A 3 -13.23 -9.80 9.02
C LYS A 3 -12.66 -8.43 8.65
N THR A 4 -11.39 -8.36 8.26
CA THR A 4 -10.81 -7.14 7.70
C THR A 4 -11.03 -7.09 6.19
N LEU A 5 -11.24 -5.90 5.63
CA LEU A 5 -11.30 -5.67 4.17
C LEU A 5 -9.90 -5.67 3.55
N GLY A 6 -8.89 -5.22 4.30
CA GLY A 6 -7.52 -5.20 3.83
C GLY A 6 -6.48 -5.05 4.94
N LEU A 7 -5.22 -5.19 4.54
CA LEU A 7 -4.05 -5.08 5.41
C LEU A 7 -3.17 -3.95 4.89
N HIS A 8 -2.85 -3.01 5.78
CA HIS A 8 -1.98 -1.88 5.47
C HIS A 8 -0.69 -1.99 6.26
N ILE A 9 0.43 -2.14 5.54
CA ILE A 9 1.77 -2.09 6.11
C ILE A 9 2.33 -0.70 5.84
N ILE A 10 2.73 0.01 6.90
CA ILE A 10 3.43 1.28 6.81
C ILE A 10 4.83 1.05 7.37
N ALA A 11 5.86 1.48 6.66
CA ALA A 11 7.24 1.29 7.08
C ALA A 11 8.14 2.48 6.74
N ASP A 12 8.97 2.84 7.72
CA ASP A 12 10.06 3.80 7.57
C ASP A 12 11.37 3.04 7.47
N PHE A 13 12.13 3.30 6.41
CA PHE A 13 13.41 2.67 6.12
C PHE A 13 14.55 3.64 6.36
N TYR A 14 15.58 3.18 7.06
CA TYR A 14 16.75 3.99 7.42
C TYR A 14 18.05 3.32 6.99
N GLY A 15 19.03 4.14 6.57
CA GLY A 15 20.31 3.67 6.06
C GLY A 15 20.17 2.95 4.71
N VAL A 16 19.26 3.45 3.86
CA VAL A 16 19.14 3.01 2.47
C VAL A 16 20.25 3.65 1.64
N ASN A 17 20.86 2.90 0.73
CA ASN A 17 21.83 3.45 -0.22
C ASN A 17 21.16 4.61 -1.03
N PRO A 18 21.66 5.86 -0.94
CA PRO A 18 21.07 7.01 -1.63
C PRO A 18 20.89 6.80 -3.13
N ASP A 19 21.81 6.08 -3.78
CA ASP A 19 21.78 5.85 -5.23
C ASP A 19 20.55 5.04 -5.67
N LEU A 20 19.99 4.21 -4.77
CA LEU A 20 18.79 3.41 -5.05
C LEU A 20 17.48 4.19 -4.90
N ILE A 21 17.54 5.36 -4.26
CA ILE A 21 16.35 6.15 -3.89
C ILE A 21 16.40 7.60 -4.40
N ASP A 22 17.40 7.94 -5.20
CA ASP A 22 17.59 9.27 -5.78
C ASP A 22 16.67 9.53 -6.98
N ARG A 23 16.63 8.58 -7.92
CA ARG A 23 16.00 8.79 -9.22
C ARG A 23 14.65 8.11 -9.32
N VAL A 24 13.72 8.81 -9.97
CA VAL A 24 12.34 8.35 -10.16
C VAL A 24 12.26 7.05 -10.98
N GLU A 25 13.21 6.81 -11.87
CA GLU A 25 13.32 5.55 -12.63
C GLU A 25 13.60 4.33 -11.73
N ASP A 26 14.45 4.47 -10.71
CA ASP A 26 14.75 3.40 -9.75
C ASP A 26 13.52 3.09 -8.91
N ILE A 27 12.83 4.13 -8.44
CA ILE A 27 11.58 4.01 -7.70
C ILE A 27 10.47 3.38 -8.55
N ARG A 28 10.38 3.74 -9.83
CA ARG A 28 9.44 3.13 -10.77
C ARG A 28 9.70 1.63 -10.89
N HIS A 29 10.93 1.22 -11.13
CA HIS A 29 11.27 -0.21 -11.24
C HIS A 29 11.01 -0.97 -9.94
N LEU A 30 11.36 -0.38 -8.80
CA LEU A 30 11.12 -0.93 -7.48
C LEU A 30 9.63 -1.22 -7.24
N LEU A 31 8.75 -0.23 -7.44
CA LEU A 31 7.33 -0.42 -7.20
C LEU A 31 6.66 -1.33 -8.24
N GLU A 32 7.03 -1.24 -9.51
CA GLU A 32 6.46 -2.11 -10.55
C GLU A 32 6.82 -3.59 -10.32
N ASN A 33 8.00 -3.87 -9.77
CA ASN A 33 8.39 -5.22 -9.44
C ASN A 33 7.83 -5.71 -8.09
N SER A 34 7.57 -4.81 -7.13
CA SER A 34 6.86 -5.19 -5.89
C SER A 34 5.43 -5.62 -6.16
N VAL A 35 4.75 -4.97 -7.13
CA VAL A 35 3.43 -5.39 -7.63
C VAL A 35 3.49 -6.81 -8.18
N LYS A 36 4.49 -7.15 -9.00
CA LYS A 36 4.67 -8.51 -9.54
C LYS A 36 4.97 -9.53 -8.44
N ALA A 37 5.85 -9.18 -7.50
CA ALA A 37 6.19 -10.06 -6.37
C ALA A 37 4.99 -10.36 -5.47
N GLY A 38 4.11 -9.38 -5.27
CA GLY A 38 2.87 -9.51 -4.53
C GLY A 38 1.72 -10.20 -5.28
N ASP A 39 1.89 -10.53 -6.56
CA ASP A 39 0.78 -10.98 -7.43
C ASP A 39 -0.41 -9.98 -7.38
N LEU A 40 -0.10 -8.69 -7.51
CA LEU A 40 -1.05 -7.59 -7.40
C LEU A 40 -1.47 -7.07 -8.77
N THR A 41 -2.70 -6.58 -8.86
CA THR A 41 -3.23 -5.98 -10.09
C THR A 41 -3.14 -4.47 -10.03
N LYS A 42 -2.25 -3.90 -10.84
CA LYS A 42 -2.12 -2.46 -11.04
C LYS A 42 -3.26 -1.91 -11.91
N ILE A 43 -3.87 -0.80 -11.49
CA ILE A 43 -4.72 0.05 -12.34
C ILE A 43 -3.86 1.10 -13.05
N SER A 44 -3.11 1.89 -12.28
CA SER A 44 -2.31 2.99 -12.80
C SER A 44 -1.14 3.30 -11.86
N SER A 45 -0.22 4.13 -12.31
CA SER A 45 0.97 4.51 -11.55
C SER A 45 1.36 5.94 -11.86
N HIS A 46 1.74 6.71 -10.83
CA HIS A 46 2.21 8.08 -10.97
C HIS A 46 3.52 8.23 -10.19
N PHE A 47 4.46 8.95 -10.80
CA PHE A 47 5.77 9.17 -10.22
C PHE A 47 6.21 10.61 -10.45
N TYR A 48 6.95 11.15 -9.50
CA TYR A 48 7.47 12.51 -9.55
C TYR A 48 8.93 12.54 -9.06
N GLN A 49 9.80 13.17 -9.84
CA GLN A 49 11.19 13.45 -9.46
C GLN A 49 11.27 14.82 -8.80
N PHE A 50 11.84 14.90 -7.61
CA PHE A 50 12.20 16.17 -6.99
C PHE A 50 13.61 16.62 -7.42
N ASN A 51 13.87 17.92 -7.23
CA ASN A 51 15.16 18.54 -7.53
C ASN A 51 15.77 19.07 -6.21
N PRO A 52 17.04 18.79 -5.90
CA PRO A 52 18.02 18.12 -6.75
C PRO A 52 17.92 16.58 -6.79
N HIS A 53 17.30 15.96 -5.80
CA HIS A 53 17.25 14.51 -5.61
C HIS A 53 15.94 14.05 -4.97
N GLY A 54 15.70 12.75 -4.98
CA GLY A 54 14.55 12.10 -4.34
C GLY A 54 13.30 12.07 -5.22
N ALA A 55 12.40 11.15 -4.89
CA ALA A 55 11.22 10.90 -5.70
C ALA A 55 10.02 10.48 -4.85
N THR A 56 8.84 10.60 -5.46
CA THR A 56 7.60 10.01 -4.96
C THR A 56 7.03 9.09 -6.02
N GLY A 57 6.53 7.94 -5.60
CA GLY A 57 5.82 6.98 -6.44
C GLY A 57 4.55 6.51 -5.77
N VAL A 58 3.48 6.37 -6.55
CA VAL A 58 2.24 5.72 -6.12
C VAL A 58 1.73 4.82 -7.22
N ILE A 59 1.36 3.59 -6.86
CA ILE A 59 0.65 2.65 -7.71
C ILE A 59 -0.75 2.45 -7.14
N LEU A 60 -1.75 2.77 -7.96
CA LEU A 60 -3.14 2.47 -7.66
C LEU A 60 -3.42 1.01 -7.98
N LEU A 61 -3.92 0.27 -6.99
CA LEU A 61 -4.40 -1.10 -7.15
C LEU A 61 -5.94 -1.07 -7.20
N ALA A 62 -6.56 -2.18 -7.60
CA ALA A 62 -8.02 -2.29 -7.78
C ALA A 62 -8.86 -1.66 -6.64
N GLU A 63 -8.40 -1.77 -5.40
CA GLU A 63 -9.11 -1.27 -4.21
C GLU A 63 -8.14 -0.72 -3.12
N SER A 64 -6.89 -0.43 -3.47
CA SER A 64 -5.83 -0.10 -2.49
C SER A 64 -4.63 0.59 -3.18
N HIS A 65 -3.44 0.62 -2.57
CA HIS A 65 -2.28 1.30 -3.16
C HIS A 65 -0.93 0.81 -2.62
N ILE A 66 0.13 1.10 -3.36
CA ILE A 66 1.50 1.12 -2.86
C ILE A 66 2.06 2.52 -3.07
N SER A 67 2.67 3.13 -2.05
CA SER A 67 3.35 4.42 -2.19
C SER A 67 4.72 4.42 -1.56
N ILE A 68 5.58 5.32 -2.04
CA ILE A 68 6.91 5.57 -1.51
C ILE A 68 7.27 7.06 -1.64
N HIS A 69 7.94 7.58 -0.62
CA HIS A 69 8.60 8.89 -0.63
C HIS A 69 10.04 8.71 -0.19
N THR A 70 10.99 9.40 -0.83
CA THR A 70 12.42 9.22 -0.57
C THR A 70 13.15 10.52 -0.27
N TRP A 71 14.15 10.41 0.61
CA TRP A 71 15.09 11.45 1.01
C TRP A 71 16.52 10.88 0.98
N PRO A 72 17.17 10.86 -0.20
CA PRO A 72 18.54 10.35 -0.37
C PRO A 72 19.56 10.99 0.57
N GLU A 73 19.44 12.29 0.83
CA GLU A 73 20.26 13.08 1.75
C GLU A 73 20.17 12.60 3.21
N HIS A 74 19.11 11.86 3.53
CA HIS A 74 18.86 11.27 4.84
C HIS A 74 18.93 9.73 4.81
N GLN A 75 19.31 9.13 3.68
CA GLN A 75 19.32 7.67 3.51
C GLN A 75 17.99 7.03 3.94
N THR A 76 16.88 7.72 3.67
CA THR A 76 15.56 7.39 4.24
C THR A 76 14.50 7.28 3.15
N ALA A 77 13.60 6.32 3.31
CA ALA A 77 12.38 6.19 2.51
C ALA A 77 11.20 5.78 3.39
N THR A 78 10.02 6.30 3.11
CA THR A 78 8.77 5.88 3.77
C THR A 78 7.91 5.15 2.75
N VAL A 79 7.39 3.98 3.11
CA VAL A 79 6.68 3.08 2.21
C VAL A 79 5.35 2.64 2.81
N ASP A 80 4.30 2.70 2.01
CA ASP A 80 2.98 2.18 2.33
C ASP A 80 2.65 1.05 1.35
N VAL A 81 2.25 -0.11 1.88
CA VAL A 81 1.72 -1.23 1.10
C VAL A 81 0.35 -1.57 1.67
N PHE A 82 -0.69 -1.09 1.01
CA PHE A 82 -2.07 -1.40 1.33
C PHE A 82 -2.62 -2.38 0.30
N THR A 83 -3.15 -3.52 0.73
CA THR A 83 -3.85 -4.47 -0.14
C THR A 83 -5.17 -4.90 0.45
N CYS A 84 -6.19 -5.07 -0.40
CA CYS A 84 -7.44 -5.74 -0.03
C CYS A 84 -7.34 -7.26 -0.28
N GLY A 85 -8.10 -8.06 0.47
CA GLY A 85 -8.13 -9.51 0.31
C GLY A 85 -7.02 -10.24 1.06
N ASP A 86 -6.21 -11.06 0.36
CA ASP A 86 -5.19 -11.93 0.96
C ASP A 86 -4.01 -11.14 1.55
N PRO A 87 -3.81 -11.15 2.89
CA PRO A 87 -2.70 -10.44 3.54
C PRO A 87 -1.32 -10.85 3.04
N SER A 88 -1.15 -12.09 2.56
CA SER A 88 0.15 -12.58 2.08
C SER A 88 0.69 -11.76 0.90
N LYS A 89 -0.19 -11.10 0.14
CA LYS A 89 0.19 -10.26 -1.00
C LYS A 89 0.88 -8.97 -0.54
N ALA A 90 0.35 -8.31 0.50
CA ALA A 90 0.99 -7.13 1.10
C ALA A 90 2.38 -7.46 1.64
N TYR A 91 2.52 -8.57 2.38
CA TYR A 91 3.82 -9.00 2.91
C TYR A 91 4.82 -9.27 1.79
N ARG A 92 4.44 -10.01 0.75
CA ARG A 92 5.32 -10.28 -0.40
C ARG A 92 5.79 -9.01 -1.11
N ALA A 93 4.90 -8.04 -1.31
CA ALA A 93 5.25 -6.76 -1.90
C ALA A 93 6.22 -5.97 -0.99
N MET A 94 5.93 -5.89 0.31
CA MET A 94 6.80 -5.20 1.27
C MET A 94 8.18 -5.89 1.40
N ASP A 95 8.22 -7.21 1.47
CA ASP A 95 9.46 -8.00 1.57
C ASP A 95 10.33 -7.80 0.32
N TYR A 96 9.73 -7.73 -0.87
CA TYR A 96 10.46 -7.40 -2.09
C TYR A 96 11.12 -6.01 -1.99
N ILE A 97 10.40 -5.02 -1.50
CA ILE A 97 10.93 -3.64 -1.36
C ILE A 97 12.07 -3.62 -0.33
N ILE A 98 11.88 -4.24 0.84
CA ILE A 98 12.91 -4.32 1.90
C ILE A 98 14.17 -5.02 1.37
N ASN A 99 14.03 -6.15 0.68
CA ASN A 99 15.17 -6.88 0.15
C ASN A 99 15.91 -6.08 -0.94
N THR A 100 15.18 -5.33 -1.77
CA THR A 100 15.78 -4.54 -2.85
C THR A 100 16.53 -3.32 -2.32
N LEU A 101 15.95 -2.61 -1.36
CA LEU A 101 16.56 -1.40 -0.79
C LEU A 101 17.59 -1.71 0.31
N SER A 102 17.52 -2.90 0.91
CA SER A 102 18.42 -3.37 1.97
C SER A 102 18.71 -2.32 3.06
N PRO A 103 17.68 -1.71 3.67
CA PRO A 103 17.87 -0.74 4.73
C PRO A 103 18.56 -1.35 5.94
N THR A 104 19.35 -0.55 6.64
CA THR A 104 19.98 -0.97 7.91
C THR A 104 18.97 -1.13 9.05
N TYR A 105 17.88 -0.38 9.02
CA TYR A 105 16.80 -0.44 10.01
C TYR A 105 15.44 -0.16 9.37
N VAL A 106 14.41 -0.84 9.87
CA VAL A 106 13.03 -0.71 9.42
C VAL A 106 12.12 -0.55 10.64
N ASP A 107 11.45 0.59 10.78
CA ASP A 107 10.29 0.72 11.68
C ASP A 107 9.03 0.38 10.88
N LYS A 108 8.32 -0.68 11.25
CA LYS A 108 7.18 -1.21 10.49
C LYS A 108 5.97 -1.41 11.38
N LYS A 109 4.82 -0.93 10.93
CA LYS A 109 3.52 -1.11 11.58
C LYS A 109 2.53 -1.74 10.60
N VAL A 110 1.69 -2.62 11.13
CA VAL A 110 0.68 -3.33 10.35
C VAL A 110 -0.70 -3.00 10.93
N PHE A 111 -1.63 -2.66 10.04
CA PHE A 111 -2.98 -2.26 10.39
C PHE A 111 -4.01 -3.05 9.60
N ASP A 112 -4.97 -3.63 10.31
CA ASP A 112 -6.20 -4.11 9.69
C ASP A 112 -7.08 -2.91 9.31
N ARG A 113 -7.57 -2.89 8.08
CA ARG A 113 -8.39 -1.81 7.52
C ARG A 113 -9.78 -2.31 7.19
N GLY A 114 -10.80 -1.60 7.67
CA GLY A 114 -12.20 -1.96 7.40
C GLY A 114 -12.62 -3.22 8.14
N LEU A 115 -12.65 -3.15 9.47
CA LEU A 115 -13.19 -4.23 10.31
C LEU A 115 -14.70 -4.30 10.10
N ILE A 116 -15.16 -5.47 9.66
CA ILE A 116 -16.58 -5.77 9.47
C ILE A 116 -16.96 -6.89 10.43
N GLU A 117 -18.03 -6.69 11.19
CA GLU A 117 -18.63 -7.76 11.99
C GLU A 117 -19.21 -8.82 11.06
N LYS A 118 -19.00 -10.10 11.38
CA LYS A 118 -19.76 -11.15 10.68
C LYS A 118 -21.23 -10.92 11.02
N SER A 119 -22.03 -10.55 10.02
CA SER A 119 -23.49 -10.63 10.11
C SER A 119 -23.85 -12.05 10.55
N GLY A 120 -24.26 -12.22 11.81
CA GLY A 120 -24.73 -13.50 12.29
C GLY A 120 -26.04 -13.85 11.58
N GLU A 121 -26.16 -15.10 11.15
CA GLU A 121 -27.45 -15.77 11.00
C GLU A 121 -28.23 -15.66 12.33
N ASN A 122 -29.06 -14.62 12.43
CA ASN A 122 -30.37 -14.54 13.09
C ASN A 122 -30.69 -13.09 13.49
N SER A 123 -31.33 -12.38 12.56
CA SER A 123 -32.33 -11.39 12.93
C SER A 123 -33.49 -11.47 11.93
N THR A 124 -34.41 -12.38 12.16
CA THR A 124 -35.81 -12.10 11.86
C THR A 124 -36.19 -10.81 12.57
N LYS A 125 -36.18 -9.70 11.83
CA LYS A 125 -37.05 -8.52 11.96
C LYS A 125 -36.67 -7.53 10.87
N THR A 126 -37.45 -7.59 9.80
CA THR A 126 -38.05 -6.46 9.06
C THR A 126 -37.38 -5.08 9.18
N ASP A 127 -37.03 -4.56 8.00
CA ASP A 127 -37.09 -3.14 7.61
C ASP A 127 -35.87 -2.22 7.86
N ASP A 128 -34.69 -2.57 7.33
CA ASP A 128 -33.61 -1.57 7.16
C ASP A 128 -32.75 -1.77 5.90
N VAL A 129 -33.36 -2.19 4.78
CA VAL A 129 -32.67 -2.28 3.47
C VAL A 129 -32.89 -1.04 2.59
N LEU A 130 -33.61 -0.03 3.08
CA LEU A 130 -33.94 1.18 2.31
C LEU A 130 -33.02 2.40 2.54
N TRP A 131 -32.03 2.34 3.45
CA TRP A 131 -31.28 3.55 3.81
C TRP A 131 -29.95 3.78 3.05
N ILE A 132 -29.30 2.75 2.49
CA ILE A 132 -27.93 2.90 1.92
C ILE A 132 -27.88 3.05 0.39
N MET A 133 -29.00 2.87 -0.34
CA MET A 133 -29.03 3.04 -1.81
C MET A 133 -29.66 4.33 -2.34
N SER A 134 -29.90 5.36 -1.49
CA SER A 134 -30.59 6.58 -1.93
C SER A 134 -29.71 7.83 -2.18
N LYS A 135 -28.40 7.84 -1.92
CA LYS A 135 -27.58 9.05 -2.20
C LYS A 135 -26.15 8.75 -2.66
N ALA A 136 -26.03 8.31 -3.91
CA ALA A 136 -24.95 8.72 -4.80
C ALA A 136 -25.46 8.52 -6.22
N GLY A 137 -26.15 9.54 -6.74
CA GLY A 137 -26.50 9.58 -8.15
C GLY A 137 -25.22 9.59 -8.98
N CYS A 138 -25.08 8.58 -9.84
CA CYS A 138 -24.29 8.70 -11.06
C CYS A 138 -24.77 9.92 -11.83
N CYS A 139 -23.90 10.93 -11.90
CA CYS A 139 -23.70 11.80 -13.05
C CYS A 139 -22.20 11.77 -13.35
#